data_AF-A0A6V7X3I0-F1
#
_entry.id   AF-A0A6V7X3I0-F1
#
_cell.length_a   1.000
_cell.length_b   1.000
_cell.length_c   1.000
_cell.angle_alpha   90.00
_cell.angle_beta   90.00
_cell.angle_gamma   90.00
#
_symmetry.space_group_name_H-M   'P 1'
#
loop_
_entity.id
_entity.type
_entity.pdbx_description
1 polymer ?
#
loop_
_entity_poly.entity_id
_entity_poly.type
_entity_poly.pdbx_seq_one_letter_code
_entity_poly.pdbx_strand_id
1 'polypeptide(L)'
;MDNNRFLAGAEYTAKVNYNFNGSGFADVPYITYANYYGDGVVQTMLGPGKGNNRPIWSLIYNHYENRMGISAPWSKKYAIAMRPEIGSGNINGGNGGSYDFLGFGTLLYQQDTISESCYPEGLTARVNGTKVELNWWGPVYAINYSIQRSTTINGRFKTIKKKIGTQILTYTDSPGKGTFYYRVLTNGSTCAASNIAKAFIGTKLYFSLSFKNESNGSLPIDLSKNKFSIKLFNGASVGVGIKGKQTALSLNGNMQYAELENNLLSELSDYSIATWLFCNGKLPKNARLFDFGAGPGRYIAFSMQISNGNWHFKSTVGGEFAETGIQGKGSLDCVNKWIHLAVTQLGENLTLYLNGTVAGQTNNPMPPFRIGNTTNNWLGRSQFYIRPYDRPYFRGLIDGFEIYEGALNQKQINELM
;
A
#
# COMPACT_ATOMS: atom_id res chain seq x y z
N MET A 1 -4.27 -10.20 9.54
CA MET A 1 -5.32 -9.18 9.41
C MET A 1 -4.65 -7.81 9.49
N ASP A 2 -5.08 -6.86 8.66
CA ASP A 2 -4.38 -5.61 8.34
C ASP A 2 -4.38 -4.57 9.49
N ASN A 3 -3.69 -4.84 10.59
CA ASN A 3 -3.43 -3.90 11.69
C ASN A 3 -4.68 -3.12 12.18
N ASN A 4 -5.76 -3.83 12.50
CA ASN A 4 -7.09 -3.29 12.88
C ASN A 4 -7.71 -2.32 11.85
N ARG A 5 -7.56 -2.57 10.54
CA ARG A 5 -8.18 -1.76 9.47
C ARG A 5 -9.69 -1.52 9.64
N PHE A 6 -10.44 -2.50 10.16
CA PHE A 6 -11.86 -2.30 10.47
C PHE A 6 -12.08 -1.22 11.52
N LEU A 7 -11.32 -1.25 12.63
CA LEU A 7 -11.39 -0.21 13.66
C LEU A 7 -11.01 1.16 13.10
N ALA A 8 -9.98 1.24 12.25
CA ALA A 8 -9.62 2.51 11.61
C ALA A 8 -10.77 3.10 10.79
N GLY A 9 -11.47 2.27 10.02
CA GLY A 9 -12.69 2.68 9.31
C GLY A 9 -13.80 3.10 10.27
N ALA A 10 -14.07 2.31 11.31
CA ALA A 10 -15.12 2.58 12.30
C ALA A 10 -14.88 3.90 13.06
N GLU A 11 -13.66 4.12 13.58
CA GLU A 11 -13.29 5.36 14.28
C GLU A 11 -13.36 6.58 13.37
N TYR A 12 -12.91 6.45 12.11
CA TYR A 12 -13.04 7.53 11.12
C TYR A 12 -14.51 7.85 10.85
N THR A 13 -15.34 6.84 10.58
CA THR A 13 -16.78 7.02 10.34
C THR A 13 -17.49 7.60 11.55
N ALA A 14 -17.18 7.14 12.77
CA ALA A 14 -17.70 7.69 14.01
C ALA A 14 -17.30 9.17 14.14
N LYS A 15 -16.02 9.51 14.00
CA LYS A 15 -15.54 10.89 14.13
C LYS A 15 -16.20 11.83 13.12
N VAL A 16 -16.34 11.41 11.87
CA VAL A 16 -17.00 12.19 10.79
C VAL A 16 -18.45 12.52 11.12
N ASN A 17 -19.18 11.57 11.70
CA ASN A 17 -20.62 11.71 11.88
C ASN A 17 -20.99 12.25 13.27
N TYR A 18 -20.07 12.33 14.23
CA TYR A 18 -20.44 12.66 15.62
C TYR A 18 -20.87 14.12 15.78
N ASN A 19 -22.14 14.35 16.16
CA ASN A 19 -22.71 15.69 16.38
C ASN A 19 -23.69 15.79 17.56
N PHE A 20 -23.75 14.78 18.45
CA PHE A 20 -24.69 14.71 19.57
C PHE A 20 -24.61 15.88 20.56
N ASN A 21 -23.49 16.60 20.59
CA ASN A 21 -23.26 17.76 21.45
C ASN A 21 -23.58 19.12 20.78
N GLY A 22 -24.12 19.11 19.55
CA GLY A 22 -24.43 20.32 18.79
C GLY A 22 -23.21 21.14 18.33
N SER A 23 -21.97 20.65 18.51
CA SER A 23 -20.75 21.41 18.19
C SER A 23 -20.35 21.34 16.71
N GLY A 24 -21.26 20.92 15.82
CA GLY A 24 -20.94 20.60 14.43
C GLY A 24 -20.11 19.33 14.26
N PHE A 25 -19.74 19.03 13.01
CA PHE A 25 -18.96 17.85 12.66
C PHE A 25 -17.46 18.11 12.77
N ALA A 26 -16.70 17.10 13.19
CA ALA A 26 -15.24 17.19 13.23
C ALA A 26 -14.65 17.32 11.82
N ASP A 27 -13.62 18.15 11.68
CA ASP A 27 -12.78 18.15 10.48
C ASP A 27 -11.89 16.89 10.48
N VAL A 28 -11.85 16.20 9.34
CA VAL A 28 -11.07 14.99 9.16
C VAL A 28 -10.39 14.99 7.79
N PRO A 29 -9.20 14.38 7.66
CA PRO A 29 -8.56 14.22 6.36
C PRO A 29 -9.47 13.44 5.40
N TYR A 30 -9.55 13.88 4.14
CA TYR A 30 -10.28 13.18 3.09
C TYR A 30 -9.40 13.10 1.84
N ILE A 31 -9.34 11.91 1.23
CA ILE A 31 -8.67 11.69 -0.05
C ILE A 31 -9.77 11.51 -1.09
N THR A 32 -9.61 12.17 -2.24
CA THR A 32 -10.55 12.05 -3.36
C THR A 32 -10.87 10.58 -3.64
N TYR A 33 -12.14 10.24 -3.59
CA TYR A 33 -12.67 8.94 -3.96
C TYR A 33 -13.17 8.99 -5.40
N ALA A 34 -12.78 8.01 -6.19
CA ALA A 34 -13.37 7.71 -7.49
C ALA A 34 -13.82 6.25 -7.47
N ASN A 35 -15.01 5.97 -7.97
CA ASN A 35 -15.52 4.60 -7.96
C ASN A 35 -14.88 3.74 -9.06
N TYR A 36 -15.05 2.43 -8.92
CA TYR A 36 -14.55 1.45 -9.88
C TYR A 36 -15.26 1.49 -11.25
N TYR A 37 -16.49 2.01 -11.31
CA TYR A 37 -17.32 1.91 -12.52
C TYR A 37 -17.11 3.05 -13.52
N GLY A 38 -16.48 4.16 -13.12
CA GLY A 38 -16.18 5.26 -14.04
C GLY A 38 -17.41 6.02 -14.54
N ASP A 39 -18.55 5.86 -13.86
CA ASP A 39 -19.82 6.52 -14.16
C ASP A 39 -19.88 7.98 -13.65
N GLY A 40 -18.71 8.59 -13.40
CA GLY A 40 -18.58 9.97 -12.96
C GLY A 40 -18.69 10.18 -11.44
N VAL A 41 -18.78 9.11 -10.64
CA VAL A 41 -18.79 9.24 -9.17
C VAL A 41 -17.37 9.55 -8.67
N VAL A 42 -17.05 10.84 -8.63
CA VAL A 42 -15.84 11.39 -8.02
C VAL A 42 -16.23 12.31 -6.87
N GLN A 43 -15.80 11.97 -5.67
CA GLN A 43 -16.01 12.76 -4.46
C GLN A 43 -14.66 13.31 -4.02
N THR A 44 -14.49 14.63 -4.03
CA THR A 44 -13.26 15.32 -3.60
C THR A 44 -13.32 15.78 -2.14
N MET A 45 -14.49 15.68 -1.53
CA MET A 45 -14.75 16.04 -0.13
C MET A 45 -15.90 15.20 0.44
N LEU A 46 -16.01 15.19 1.77
CA LEU A 46 -17.16 14.61 2.45
C LEU A 46 -18.44 15.40 2.12
N GLY A 47 -19.45 14.69 1.60
CA GLY A 47 -20.74 15.26 1.24
C GLY A 47 -21.63 15.64 2.44
N PRO A 48 -22.84 16.16 2.19
CA PRO A 48 -23.75 16.64 3.23
C PRO A 48 -24.41 15.53 4.06
N GLY A 49 -24.35 14.26 3.63
CA GLY A 49 -24.98 13.11 4.31
C GLY A 49 -24.34 12.65 5.63
N LYS A 50 -23.72 13.56 6.38
CA LYS A 50 -23.10 13.30 7.69
C LYS A 50 -24.15 13.35 8.80
N GLY A 51 -23.87 12.69 9.93
CA GLY A 51 -24.73 12.69 11.12
C GLY A 51 -25.76 11.57 11.17
N ASN A 52 -25.55 10.51 10.38
CA ASN A 52 -26.42 9.34 10.41
C ASN A 52 -26.22 8.52 11.69
N ASN A 53 -27.25 8.45 12.53
CA ASN A 53 -27.23 7.71 13.80
C ASN A 53 -27.54 6.23 13.58
N ARG A 54 -26.52 5.43 13.21
CA ARG A 54 -26.68 3.98 13.00
C ARG A 54 -26.45 3.19 14.30
N PRO A 55 -27.33 2.26 14.71
CA PRO A 55 -27.27 1.57 16.01
C PRO A 55 -26.33 0.35 15.94
N ILE A 56 -25.07 0.56 15.57
CA ILE A 56 -24.04 -0.50 15.42
C ILE A 56 -22.89 -0.34 16.43
N TRP A 57 -22.78 0.83 17.05
CA TRP A 57 -21.58 1.24 17.77
C TRP A 57 -21.36 0.46 19.06
N SER A 58 -22.40 -0.06 19.71
CA SER A 58 -22.26 -0.89 20.90
C SER A 58 -21.44 -2.16 20.64
N LEU A 59 -21.61 -2.81 19.48
CA LEU A 59 -20.83 -3.98 19.10
C LEU A 59 -19.34 -3.62 18.97
N ILE A 60 -19.06 -2.55 18.21
CA ILE A 60 -17.69 -2.12 17.92
C ILE A 60 -16.98 -1.70 19.22
N TYR A 61 -17.63 -0.84 20.01
CA TYR A 61 -17.11 -0.39 21.30
C TYR A 61 -16.75 -1.56 22.22
N ASN A 62 -17.69 -2.49 22.45
CA ASN A 62 -17.45 -3.59 23.38
C ASN A 62 -16.43 -4.59 22.83
N HIS A 63 -16.38 -4.83 21.51
CA HIS A 63 -15.35 -5.68 20.92
C HIS A 63 -13.94 -5.12 21.12
N TYR A 64 -13.75 -3.82 20.90
CA TYR A 64 -12.42 -3.21 20.96
C TYR A 64 -12.01 -2.82 22.38
N GLU A 65 -12.82 -2.05 23.11
CA GLU A 65 -12.42 -1.62 24.46
C GLU A 65 -12.61 -2.72 25.50
N ASN A 66 -13.75 -3.41 25.50
CA ASN A 66 -14.12 -4.35 26.57
C ASN A 66 -13.76 -5.82 26.30
N ARG A 67 -13.18 -6.13 25.14
CA ARG A 67 -12.69 -7.49 24.84
C ARG A 67 -11.24 -7.50 24.39
N MET A 68 -10.84 -6.60 23.50
CA MET A 68 -9.45 -6.53 23.03
C MET A 68 -8.57 -5.57 23.84
N GLY A 69 -9.18 -4.67 24.62
CA GLY A 69 -8.46 -3.64 25.36
C GLY A 69 -7.82 -2.56 24.49
N ILE A 70 -8.29 -2.38 23.26
CA ILE A 70 -7.84 -1.34 22.32
C ILE A 70 -8.79 -0.15 22.43
N SER A 71 -8.22 1.05 22.61
CA SER A 71 -8.99 2.29 22.72
C SER A 71 -9.75 2.60 21.42
N ALA A 72 -11.06 2.81 21.54
CA ALA A 72 -11.96 3.15 20.43
C ALA A 72 -12.83 4.37 20.82
N PRO A 73 -12.21 5.54 21.05
CA PRO A 73 -12.84 6.67 21.72
C PRO A 73 -14.05 7.23 20.97
N TRP A 74 -14.05 7.24 19.64
CA TRP A 74 -15.19 7.76 18.87
C TRP A 74 -16.33 6.77 18.81
N SER A 75 -16.04 5.48 18.65
CA SER A 75 -17.03 4.40 18.73
C SER A 75 -17.67 4.36 20.11
N LYS A 76 -16.88 4.54 21.19
CA LYS A 76 -17.38 4.65 22.56
C LYS A 76 -18.33 5.83 22.73
N LYS A 77 -17.93 7.04 22.29
CA LYS A 77 -18.77 8.24 22.37
C LYS A 77 -20.12 8.03 21.67
N TYR A 78 -20.08 7.44 20.48
CA TYR A 78 -21.29 7.08 19.73
C TYR A 78 -22.16 6.06 20.45
N ALA A 79 -21.56 4.96 20.93
CA ALA A 79 -22.28 3.92 21.66
C ALA A 79 -22.95 4.47 22.92
N ILE A 80 -22.29 5.35 23.67
CA ILE A 80 -22.86 6.00 24.86
C ILE A 80 -24.02 6.92 24.47
N ALA A 81 -23.84 7.76 23.45
CA ALA A 81 -24.86 8.73 23.03
C ALA A 81 -26.14 8.07 22.47
N MET A 82 -26.05 6.85 21.97
CA MET A 82 -27.17 6.11 21.38
C MET A 82 -27.87 5.14 22.35
N ARG A 83 -27.43 5.05 23.62
CA ARG A 83 -28.01 4.11 24.59
C ARG A 83 -29.31 4.64 25.23
N PRO A 84 -30.27 3.73 25.53
CA PRO A 84 -30.37 2.38 25.00
C PRO A 84 -30.77 2.40 23.52
N GLU A 85 -30.16 1.53 22.70
CA GLU A 85 -30.53 1.44 21.29
C GLU A 85 -31.91 0.76 21.15
N ILE A 86 -32.84 1.39 20.40
CA ILE A 86 -34.25 0.95 20.27
C ILE A 86 -34.52 0.05 19.06
N GLY A 87 -33.47 -0.50 18.44
CA GLY A 87 -33.56 -1.28 17.20
C GLY A 87 -33.44 -0.43 15.93
N SER A 88 -33.12 -1.08 14.81
CA SER A 88 -32.87 -0.41 13.52
C SER A 88 -34.13 0.12 12.82
N GLY A 89 -35.29 -0.46 13.10
CA GLY A 89 -36.57 -0.14 12.48
C GLY A 89 -37.31 1.08 13.04
N ASN A 90 -36.71 1.85 13.95
CA ASN A 90 -37.33 3.04 14.54
C ASN A 90 -36.51 4.32 14.35
N ILE A 91 -35.35 4.23 13.68
CA ILE A 91 -34.48 5.39 13.47
C ILE A 91 -34.87 6.06 12.15
N ASN A 92 -35.38 7.30 12.24
CA ASN A 92 -35.81 8.14 11.11
C ASN A 92 -37.01 7.60 10.29
N GLY A 93 -37.93 6.85 10.92
CA GLY A 93 -39.18 6.41 10.28
C GLY A 93 -39.02 5.31 9.22
N GLY A 94 -37.89 4.58 9.21
CA GLY A 94 -37.66 3.45 8.29
C GLY A 94 -38.23 2.13 8.80
N ASN A 95 -38.80 1.32 7.91
CA ASN A 95 -39.36 0.00 8.25
C ASN A 95 -38.29 -0.98 8.75
N GLY A 96 -38.60 -1.78 9.78
CA GLY A 96 -37.74 -2.81 10.38
C GLY A 96 -37.07 -3.71 9.34
N GLY A 97 -35.78 -3.49 9.13
CA GLY A 97 -34.99 -4.05 8.02
C GLY A 97 -34.08 -3.02 7.33
N SER A 98 -34.23 -1.72 7.62
CA SER A 98 -33.62 -0.64 6.82
C SER A 98 -32.08 -0.58 6.80
N TYR A 99 -31.37 -1.33 7.65
CA TYR A 99 -29.94 -1.17 7.87
C TYR A 99 -29.14 -2.50 7.98
N ASP A 100 -29.69 -3.63 7.53
CA ASP A 100 -29.07 -4.98 7.55
C ASP A 100 -28.55 -5.44 8.94
N PHE A 101 -28.95 -4.74 10.01
CA PHE A 101 -28.54 -4.98 11.39
C PHE A 101 -29.75 -4.79 12.33
N LEU A 102 -29.87 -5.59 13.40
CA LEU A 102 -31.02 -5.54 14.33
C LEU A 102 -31.08 -4.25 15.15
N GLY A 103 -29.93 -3.68 15.51
CA GLY A 103 -29.85 -2.40 16.24
C GLY A 103 -30.11 -2.50 17.74
N PHE A 104 -30.06 -3.68 18.35
CA PHE A 104 -30.18 -3.89 19.80
C PHE A 104 -28.82 -4.17 20.46
N GLY A 105 -27.78 -3.42 20.08
CA GLY A 105 -26.42 -3.74 20.49
C GLY A 105 -26.15 -3.58 22.00
N THR A 106 -26.89 -2.69 22.66
CA THR A 106 -26.86 -2.53 24.12
C THR A 106 -27.33 -3.80 24.84
N LEU A 107 -28.27 -4.55 24.26
CA LEU A 107 -28.73 -5.83 24.80
C LEU A 107 -27.81 -6.98 24.39
N LEU A 108 -27.39 -7.00 23.12
CA LEU A 108 -26.74 -8.18 22.52
C LEU A 108 -25.23 -8.25 22.73
N TYR A 109 -24.56 -7.11 22.91
CA TYR A 109 -23.10 -7.03 22.90
C TYR A 109 -22.49 -6.30 24.10
N GLN A 110 -23.31 -5.93 25.09
CA GLN A 110 -22.78 -5.30 26.30
C GLN A 110 -21.82 -6.27 26.99
N GLN A 111 -20.63 -5.78 27.27
CA GLN A 111 -19.58 -6.47 28.00
C GLN A 111 -19.22 -5.65 29.23
N ASP A 112 -18.79 -6.32 30.28
CA ASP A 112 -18.19 -5.64 31.43
C ASP A 112 -16.90 -4.96 31.01
N THR A 113 -16.58 -3.84 31.66
CA THR A 113 -15.30 -3.16 31.43
C THR A 113 -14.15 -4.07 31.87
N ILE A 114 -13.13 -4.22 31.02
CA ILE A 114 -11.93 -4.95 31.41
C ILE A 114 -11.19 -4.25 32.54
N SER A 115 -10.58 -5.03 33.42
CA SER A 115 -9.81 -4.51 34.56
C SER A 115 -8.44 -3.96 34.16
N GLU A 116 -7.87 -4.44 33.06
CA GLU A 116 -6.55 -4.04 32.59
C GLU A 116 -6.41 -4.11 31.07
N SER A 117 -5.73 -3.11 30.51
CA SER A 117 -5.06 -3.13 29.21
C SER A 117 -4.07 -1.99 29.25
N CYS A 118 -2.83 -2.21 28.80
CA CYS A 118 -1.82 -1.21 29.07
C CYS A 118 -0.61 -1.19 28.15
N TYR A 119 -0.56 -1.98 27.07
CA TYR A 119 0.49 -1.82 26.05
C TYR A 119 -0.08 -1.34 24.71
N PRO A 120 0.60 -0.43 23.99
CA PRO A 120 0.25 -0.11 22.62
C PRO A 120 0.52 -1.31 21.71
N GLU A 121 -0.26 -1.45 20.65
CA GLU A 121 -0.10 -2.55 19.69
C GLU A 121 -0.12 -2.05 18.26
N GLY A 122 0.25 -2.92 17.32
CA GLY A 122 0.15 -2.59 15.90
C GLY A 122 1.04 -1.43 15.46
N LEU A 123 2.17 -1.19 16.14
CA LEU A 123 3.12 -0.17 15.73
C LEU A 123 3.65 -0.49 14.33
N THR A 124 3.52 0.47 13.43
CA THR A 124 4.11 0.46 12.09
C THR A 124 5.09 1.61 11.96
N ALA A 125 6.09 1.44 11.10
CA ALA A 125 7.04 2.48 10.72
C ALA A 125 7.15 2.50 9.19
N ARG A 126 6.70 3.59 8.56
CA ARG A 126 6.72 3.75 7.10
C ARG A 126 7.61 4.93 6.74
N VAL A 127 8.43 4.76 5.71
CA VAL A 127 9.36 5.81 5.27
C VAL A 127 8.66 6.71 4.28
N ASN A 128 8.85 8.02 4.43
CA ASN A 128 8.38 9.03 3.51
C ASN A 128 9.54 10.02 3.26
N GLY A 129 10.34 9.75 2.24
CA GLY A 129 11.55 10.49 1.94
C GLY A 129 12.60 10.36 3.05
N THR A 130 12.83 11.45 3.78
CA THR A 130 13.80 11.49 4.89
C THR A 130 13.15 11.28 6.26
N LYS A 131 11.84 11.03 6.29
CA LYS A 131 11.05 10.89 7.51
C LYS A 131 10.61 9.44 7.72
N VAL A 132 10.38 9.08 8.98
CA VAL A 132 9.73 7.84 9.39
C VAL A 132 8.40 8.21 10.07
N GLU A 133 7.30 7.76 9.49
CA GLU A 133 5.95 7.91 10.01
C GLU A 133 5.57 6.68 10.83
N LEU A 134 5.35 6.89 12.12
CA LEU A 134 4.89 5.88 13.06
C LEU A 134 3.38 5.97 13.26
N ASN A 135 2.71 4.83 13.30
CA ASN A 135 1.29 4.71 13.65
C ASN A 135 1.08 3.49 14.54
N TRP A 136 0.27 3.60 15.59
CA TRP A 136 -0.02 2.51 16.54
C TRP A 136 -1.44 2.59 17.08
N TRP A 137 -1.88 1.54 17.78
CA TRP A 137 -3.10 1.52 18.56
C TRP A 137 -2.80 1.67 20.05
N GLY A 138 -3.59 2.50 20.73
CA GLY A 138 -3.48 2.71 22.16
C GLY A 138 -4.31 1.72 22.97
N PRO A 139 -3.84 1.27 24.14
CA PRO A 139 -4.67 0.51 25.05
C PRO A 139 -5.72 1.42 25.70
N VAL A 140 -6.79 0.83 26.24
CA VAL A 140 -7.69 1.55 27.16
C VAL A 140 -6.90 2.03 28.39
N TYR A 141 -7.38 3.09 29.04
CA TYR A 141 -6.77 3.70 30.24
C TYR A 141 -5.37 4.30 30.09
N ALA A 142 -4.80 4.35 28.87
CA ALA A 142 -3.55 5.06 28.63
C ALA A 142 -3.65 6.53 29.11
N ILE A 143 -2.58 7.06 29.70
CA ILE A 143 -2.51 8.49 30.09
C ILE A 143 -1.83 9.29 28.98
N ASN A 144 -0.70 8.78 28.47
CA ASN A 144 0.03 9.33 27.34
C ASN A 144 1.08 8.32 26.85
N TYR A 145 1.67 8.57 25.69
CA TYR A 145 2.70 7.71 25.09
C TYR A 145 4.10 8.32 25.13
N SER A 146 5.11 7.45 25.09
CA SER A 146 6.48 7.80 24.71
C SER A 146 6.97 6.92 23.57
N ILE A 147 7.80 7.51 22.70
CA ILE A 147 8.43 6.80 21.58
C ILE A 147 9.89 6.60 21.91
N GLN A 148 10.35 5.36 21.72
CA GLN A 148 11.75 5.02 21.80
C GLN A 148 12.29 4.53 20.45
N ARG A 149 13.56 4.84 20.18
CA ARG A 149 14.29 4.46 18.97
C ARG A 149 15.61 3.77 19.32
N SER A 150 16.02 2.78 18.53
CA SER A 150 17.35 2.18 18.53
C SER A 150 17.87 2.00 17.11
N THR A 151 19.18 1.83 16.94
CA THR A 151 19.83 1.46 15.66
C THR A 151 20.03 -0.06 15.51
N THR A 152 19.71 -0.83 16.55
CA THR A 152 19.77 -2.30 16.55
C THR A 152 18.51 -2.87 17.21
N ILE A 153 18.05 -4.03 16.76
CA ILE A 153 16.77 -4.61 17.20
C ILE A 153 16.77 -4.97 18.70
N ASN A 154 17.90 -5.50 19.20
CA ASN A 154 18.09 -5.90 20.61
C ASN A 154 18.93 -4.88 21.39
N GLY A 155 19.13 -3.69 20.85
CA GLY A 155 19.99 -2.67 21.45
C GLY A 155 19.32 -1.87 22.55
N ARG A 156 20.08 -0.90 23.07
CA ARG A 156 19.53 0.12 23.96
C ARG A 156 18.59 1.03 23.18
N PHE A 157 17.33 1.08 23.62
CA PHE A 157 16.33 2.01 23.12
C PHE A 157 16.44 3.35 23.88
N LYS A 158 16.45 4.47 23.14
CA LYS A 158 16.46 5.83 23.69
C LYS A 158 15.11 6.48 23.45
N THR A 159 14.55 7.14 24.46
CA THR A 159 13.32 7.93 24.30
C THR A 159 13.57 9.17 23.45
N ILE A 160 12.83 9.31 22.36
CA ILE A 160 12.91 10.46 21.43
C ILE A 160 11.71 11.40 21.56
N LYS A 161 10.58 10.92 22.11
CA LYS A 161 9.41 11.75 22.40
C LYS A 161 8.71 11.23 23.66
N LYS A 162 8.20 12.16 24.49
CA LYS A 162 7.41 11.88 25.70
C LYS A 162 6.09 12.65 25.66
N LYS A 163 5.15 12.23 26.51
CA LYS A 163 3.88 12.93 26.77
C LYS A 163 3.03 13.17 25.52
N ILE A 164 2.99 12.20 24.60
CA ILE A 164 2.06 12.24 23.45
C ILE A 164 0.66 11.93 23.98
N GLY A 165 -0.30 12.85 23.80
CA GLY A 165 -1.67 12.66 24.27
C GLY A 165 -2.35 11.45 23.61
N THR A 166 -3.31 10.84 24.31
CA THR A 166 -3.97 9.59 23.87
C THR A 166 -4.76 9.69 22.57
N GLN A 167 -5.17 10.89 22.20
CA GLN A 167 -5.86 11.17 20.93
C GLN A 167 -4.92 11.23 19.72
N ILE A 168 -3.59 11.23 19.95
CA ILE A 168 -2.57 11.25 18.91
C ILE A 168 -1.90 9.88 18.88
N LEU A 169 -2.20 9.13 17.82
CA LEU A 169 -1.73 7.76 17.59
C LEU A 169 -0.63 7.69 16.51
N THR A 170 0.01 8.82 16.25
CA THR A 170 1.01 8.97 15.21
C THR A 170 2.21 9.78 15.70
N TYR A 171 3.37 9.56 15.10
CA TYR A 171 4.57 10.36 15.33
C TYR A 171 5.49 10.31 14.12
N THR A 172 6.04 11.46 13.71
CA THR A 172 6.99 11.54 12.61
C THR A 172 8.39 11.84 13.14
N ASP A 173 9.34 10.98 12.79
CA ASP A 173 10.77 11.10 13.12
C ASP A 173 11.59 11.44 11.87
N SER A 174 12.76 12.05 12.07
CA SER A 174 13.71 12.41 10.99
C SER A 174 15.13 11.96 11.36
N PRO A 175 15.40 10.64 11.40
CA PRO A 175 16.63 10.10 11.99
C PRO A 175 17.87 10.17 11.07
N GLY A 176 17.72 10.63 9.83
CA GLY A 176 18.76 10.55 8.79
C GLY A 176 18.78 9.18 8.10
N LYS A 177 19.84 8.91 7.33
CA LYS A 177 20.01 7.60 6.64
C LYS A 177 20.40 6.52 7.64
N GLY A 178 19.86 5.32 7.47
CA GLY A 178 20.17 4.16 8.31
C GLY A 178 18.99 3.23 8.55
N THR A 179 19.22 2.20 9.35
CA THR A 179 18.17 1.31 9.87
C THR A 179 17.84 1.71 11.29
N PHE A 180 16.54 1.85 11.59
CA PHE A 180 16.03 2.24 12.90
C PHE A 180 14.92 1.30 13.35
N TYR A 181 14.86 1.10 14.66
CA TYR A 181 13.89 0.27 15.34
C TYR A 181 13.13 1.12 16.35
N TYR A 182 11.81 1.04 16.33
CA TYR A 182 10.92 1.86 17.14
C TYR A 182 10.05 0.99 18.03
N ARG A 183 9.72 1.51 19.21
CA ARG A 183 8.69 0.96 20.10
C ARG A 183 7.96 2.09 20.83
N VAL A 184 6.70 1.86 21.15
CA VAL A 184 5.87 2.80 21.92
C VAL A 184 5.65 2.26 23.32
N LEU A 185 5.69 3.13 24.31
CA LEU A 185 5.35 2.82 25.69
C LEU A 185 4.20 3.70 26.15
N THR A 186 3.39 3.17 27.06
CA THR A 186 2.42 3.94 27.84
C THR A 186 3.10 4.45 29.11
N ASN A 187 2.98 5.74 29.40
CA ASN A 187 3.52 6.28 30.65
C ASN A 187 2.47 6.18 31.77
N GLY A 188 2.91 5.87 32.99
CA GLY A 188 2.03 5.68 34.16
C GLY A 188 1.65 4.22 34.42
N SER A 189 2.28 3.25 33.74
CA SER A 189 2.12 1.81 33.97
C SER A 189 3.48 1.10 33.95
N THR A 190 3.56 -0.11 34.50
CA THR A 190 4.73 -1.02 34.40
C THR A 190 4.67 -1.91 33.15
N CYS A 191 3.90 -1.51 32.14
CA CYS A 191 3.51 -2.41 31.07
C CYS A 191 4.57 -2.57 29.99
N ALA A 192 4.40 -3.65 29.21
CA ALA A 192 5.25 -3.93 28.07
C ALA A 192 5.19 -2.80 27.03
N ALA A 193 6.28 -2.66 26.27
CA ALA A 193 6.28 -1.83 25.07
C ALA A 193 5.48 -2.52 23.96
N SER A 194 5.13 -1.75 22.92
CA SER A 194 4.58 -2.30 21.68
C SER A 194 5.54 -3.29 21.01
N ASN A 195 5.04 -3.94 19.94
CA ASN A 195 5.91 -4.57 18.96
C ASN A 195 7.00 -3.58 18.47
N ILE A 196 8.14 -4.14 18.06
CA ILE A 196 9.23 -3.35 17.46
C ILE A 196 8.93 -3.16 15.98
N ALA A 197 8.86 -1.92 15.52
CA ALA A 197 8.74 -1.59 14.10
C ALA A 197 10.10 -1.17 13.52
N LYS A 198 10.42 -1.66 12.33
CA LYS A 198 11.67 -1.36 11.61
C LYS A 198 11.41 -0.34 10.50
N ALA A 199 12.32 0.61 10.33
CA ALA A 199 12.38 1.49 9.17
C ALA A 199 13.81 1.54 8.62
N PHE A 200 13.95 1.72 7.31
CA PHE A 200 15.24 1.89 6.63
C PHE A 200 15.18 3.08 5.68
N ILE A 201 16.00 4.10 5.94
CA ILE A 201 16.18 5.25 5.05
C ILE A 201 17.51 5.08 4.33
N GLY A 202 17.45 4.87 3.02
CA GLY A 202 18.61 4.62 2.17
C GLY A 202 18.15 3.97 0.87
N THR A 203 19.07 3.32 0.17
CA THR A 203 18.76 2.55 -1.03
C THR A 203 19.46 1.19 -0.94
N LYS A 204 18.76 0.09 -1.19
CA LYS A 204 19.35 -1.25 -1.27
C LYS A 204 18.59 -2.13 -2.25
N LEU A 205 19.30 -3.05 -2.90
CA LEU A 205 18.70 -4.03 -3.79
C LEU A 205 17.71 -4.92 -3.03
N TYR A 206 16.48 -4.99 -3.51
CA TYR A 206 15.36 -5.71 -2.91
C TYR A 206 14.93 -6.92 -3.74
N PHE A 207 15.01 -6.83 -5.07
CA PHE A 207 14.79 -7.94 -5.99
C PHE A 207 15.68 -7.74 -7.22
N SER A 208 16.23 -8.81 -7.78
CA SER A 208 16.96 -8.77 -9.06
C SER A 208 16.73 -10.05 -9.83
N LEU A 209 15.99 -9.95 -10.94
CA LEU A 209 15.74 -11.07 -11.83
C LEU A 209 17.03 -11.45 -12.56
N SER A 210 17.42 -12.70 -12.45
CA SER A 210 18.47 -13.32 -13.24
C SER A 210 18.11 -14.74 -13.62
N PHE A 211 19.01 -15.42 -14.33
CA PHE A 211 18.82 -16.79 -14.78
C PHE A 211 20.07 -17.60 -14.49
N LYS A 212 19.89 -18.73 -13.81
CA LYS A 212 20.95 -19.70 -13.56
C LYS A 212 20.91 -20.77 -14.62
N ASN A 213 22.02 -21.03 -15.27
CA ASN A 213 22.15 -22.13 -16.22
C ASN A 213 22.16 -23.47 -15.48
N GLU A 214 21.31 -24.40 -15.92
CA GLU A 214 21.27 -25.79 -15.45
C GLU A 214 21.24 -26.75 -16.66
N SER A 215 21.44 -28.05 -16.38
CA SER A 215 21.55 -29.10 -17.40
C SER A 215 20.34 -29.21 -18.33
N ASN A 216 19.15 -28.79 -17.85
CA ASN A 216 17.87 -28.86 -18.56
C ASN A 216 17.32 -27.48 -18.96
N GLY A 217 18.17 -26.46 -19.00
CA GLY A 217 17.80 -25.09 -19.33
C GLY A 217 18.08 -24.10 -18.21
N SER A 218 17.70 -22.85 -18.42
CA SER A 218 17.97 -21.77 -17.46
C SER A 218 16.76 -21.53 -16.54
N LEU A 219 16.98 -21.55 -15.23
CA LEU A 219 15.94 -21.29 -14.23
C LEU A 219 15.98 -19.84 -13.76
N PRO A 220 14.82 -19.17 -13.62
CA PRO A 220 14.79 -17.82 -13.07
C PRO A 220 15.18 -17.83 -11.58
N ILE A 221 15.98 -16.86 -11.16
CA ILE A 221 16.45 -16.72 -9.78
C ILE A 221 16.45 -15.25 -9.35
N ASP A 222 16.17 -15.01 -8.07
CA ASP A 222 16.38 -13.71 -7.44
C ASP A 222 17.82 -13.64 -6.87
N LEU A 223 18.64 -12.74 -7.42
CA LEU A 223 20.00 -12.52 -6.94
C LEU A 223 20.05 -11.72 -5.63
N SER A 224 18.95 -11.07 -5.23
CA SER A 224 18.88 -10.33 -3.98
C SER A 224 19.06 -11.23 -2.75
N LYS A 225 19.16 -10.62 -1.57
CA LYS A 225 19.18 -11.35 -0.30
C LYS A 225 17.81 -11.93 0.10
N ASN A 226 16.73 -11.46 -0.51
CA ASN A 226 15.36 -11.87 -0.16
C ASN A 226 14.95 -13.19 -0.80
N LYS A 227 15.54 -13.56 -1.95
CA LYS A 227 15.33 -14.86 -2.61
C LYS A 227 13.86 -15.14 -2.95
N PHE A 228 13.17 -14.11 -3.44
CA PHE A 228 11.77 -14.23 -3.86
C PHE A 228 11.60 -15.30 -4.95
N SER A 229 10.52 -16.07 -4.86
CA SER A 229 10.17 -17.05 -5.87
C SER A 229 9.78 -16.42 -7.21
N ILE A 230 10.23 -17.04 -8.30
CA ILE A 230 9.93 -16.63 -9.68
C ILE A 230 9.51 -17.87 -10.48
N LYS A 231 8.43 -17.77 -11.26
CA LYS A 231 7.94 -18.86 -12.10
C LYS A 231 7.69 -18.37 -13.52
N LEU A 232 8.12 -19.15 -14.51
CA LEU A 232 7.84 -18.90 -15.92
C LEU A 232 6.61 -19.69 -16.35
N PHE A 233 5.73 -19.07 -17.14
CA PHE A 233 4.48 -19.69 -17.60
C PHE A 233 4.41 -19.79 -19.12
N ASN A 234 3.72 -20.83 -19.60
CA ASN A 234 3.36 -21.05 -21.01
C ASN A 234 4.56 -21.04 -21.97
N GLY A 235 5.70 -21.59 -21.51
CA GLY A 235 6.93 -21.67 -22.30
C GLY A 235 7.71 -20.36 -22.41
N ALA A 236 7.44 -19.36 -21.55
CA ALA A 236 8.33 -18.22 -21.38
C ALA A 236 9.76 -18.71 -21.15
N SER A 237 10.73 -18.08 -21.81
CA SER A 237 12.09 -18.62 -21.95
C SER A 237 13.15 -17.56 -21.64
N VAL A 238 14.41 -17.91 -21.85
CA VAL A 238 15.55 -17.01 -21.69
C VAL A 238 16.10 -16.66 -23.08
N GLY A 239 16.43 -15.39 -23.28
CA GLY A 239 17.02 -14.87 -24.50
C GLY A 239 18.35 -14.17 -24.23
N VAL A 240 18.93 -13.65 -25.31
CA VAL A 240 20.14 -12.84 -25.24
C VAL A 240 19.78 -11.44 -24.74
N GLY A 241 20.25 -11.13 -23.55
CA GLY A 241 20.14 -9.84 -22.89
C GLY A 241 21.11 -8.80 -23.42
N ILE A 242 21.11 -7.65 -22.74
CA ILE A 242 21.92 -6.51 -23.14
C ILE A 242 23.41 -6.85 -22.99
N LYS A 243 24.23 -6.39 -23.96
CA LYS A 243 25.67 -6.72 -24.06
C LYS A 243 25.96 -8.20 -24.38
N GLY A 244 25.03 -8.94 -24.99
CA GLY A 244 25.28 -10.26 -25.59
C GLY A 244 25.32 -11.43 -24.59
N LYS A 245 24.86 -11.23 -23.35
CA LYS A 245 24.78 -12.28 -22.32
C LYS A 245 23.44 -13.03 -22.43
N GLN A 246 23.37 -14.34 -22.19
CA GLN A 246 22.10 -15.11 -22.23
C GLN A 246 21.20 -14.91 -20.97
N THR A 247 20.92 -13.68 -20.54
CA THR A 247 20.27 -13.42 -19.23
C THR A 247 18.96 -12.62 -19.27
N ALA A 248 18.31 -12.48 -20.43
CA ALA A 248 17.03 -11.77 -20.49
C ALA A 248 15.83 -12.71 -20.45
N LEU A 249 14.75 -12.32 -19.77
CA LEU A 249 13.45 -12.95 -19.89
C LEU A 249 12.91 -12.71 -21.31
N SER A 250 12.60 -13.78 -22.05
CA SER A 250 12.05 -13.70 -23.40
C SER A 250 10.57 -14.09 -23.42
N LEU A 251 9.74 -13.18 -23.92
CA LEU A 251 8.29 -13.34 -24.02
C LEU A 251 7.84 -13.14 -25.47
N ASN A 252 7.09 -14.09 -26.00
CA ASN A 252 6.64 -14.11 -27.40
C ASN A 252 5.40 -13.25 -27.69
N GLY A 253 4.81 -12.58 -26.69
CA GLY A 253 3.59 -11.80 -26.84
C GLY A 253 2.30 -12.63 -26.91
N ASN A 254 2.36 -13.92 -26.61
CA ASN A 254 1.23 -14.84 -26.62
C ASN A 254 1.22 -15.70 -25.36
N MET A 255 0.45 -15.27 -24.35
CA MET A 255 0.22 -16.01 -23.10
C MET A 255 1.46 -16.27 -22.21
N GLN A 256 2.65 -15.88 -22.64
CA GLN A 256 3.89 -16.01 -21.88
C GLN A 256 4.05 -14.85 -20.88
N TYR A 257 4.45 -15.18 -19.67
CA TYR A 257 4.74 -14.22 -18.60
C TYR A 257 5.61 -14.87 -17.52
N ALA A 258 6.20 -14.04 -16.66
CA ALA A 258 6.79 -14.49 -15.40
C ALA A 258 5.90 -14.05 -14.23
N GLU A 259 5.80 -14.88 -13.20
CA GLU A 259 5.12 -14.61 -11.94
C GLU A 259 6.13 -14.52 -10.81
N LEU A 260 5.98 -13.48 -10.00
CA LEU A 260 6.78 -13.19 -8.83
C LEU A 260 5.98 -13.49 -7.56
N GLU A 261 6.70 -13.69 -6.46
CA GLU A 261 6.12 -14.02 -5.16
C GLU A 261 4.99 -13.09 -4.71
N ASN A 262 4.01 -13.63 -3.99
CA ASN A 262 2.92 -12.85 -3.38
C ASN A 262 3.47 -11.75 -2.46
N ASN A 263 2.76 -10.63 -2.40
CA ASN A 263 3.09 -9.50 -1.53
C ASN A 263 4.49 -8.90 -1.76
N LEU A 264 5.08 -9.09 -2.95
CA LEU A 264 6.43 -8.63 -3.32
C LEU A 264 6.74 -7.22 -2.81
N LEU A 265 5.83 -6.27 -2.97
CA LEU A 265 6.05 -4.85 -2.65
C LEU A 265 5.43 -4.38 -1.33
N SER A 266 4.83 -5.29 -0.54
CA SER A 266 4.01 -4.94 0.62
C SER A 266 4.77 -4.21 1.74
N GLU A 267 6.09 -4.39 1.80
CA GLU A 267 6.96 -3.72 2.78
C GLU A 267 7.62 -2.44 2.27
N LEU A 268 7.43 -2.10 0.99
CA LEU A 268 8.07 -0.95 0.36
C LEU A 268 7.24 0.32 0.53
N SER A 269 7.89 1.39 0.98
CA SER A 269 7.35 2.76 0.96
C SER A 269 8.02 3.55 -0.18
N ASP A 270 9.19 4.12 0.07
CA ASP A 270 10.05 4.63 -0.98
C ASP A 270 10.72 3.46 -1.71
N TYR A 271 10.81 3.53 -3.03
CA TYR A 271 11.31 2.42 -3.84
C TYR A 271 11.81 2.89 -5.19
N SER A 272 12.49 1.99 -5.91
CA SER A 272 12.75 2.15 -7.34
C SER A 272 12.57 0.84 -8.07
N ILE A 273 12.16 0.91 -9.34
CA ILE A 273 12.19 -0.23 -10.26
C ILE A 273 12.99 0.23 -11.48
N ALA A 274 13.96 -0.57 -11.92
CA ALA A 274 14.78 -0.31 -13.09
C ALA A 274 14.92 -1.56 -13.94
N THR A 275 14.94 -1.42 -15.26
CA THR A 275 15.13 -2.55 -16.19
C THR A 275 15.51 -2.09 -17.59
N TRP A 276 16.22 -2.96 -18.31
CA TRP A 276 16.39 -2.88 -19.74
C TRP A 276 15.28 -3.64 -20.46
N LEU A 277 14.80 -3.10 -21.57
CA LEU A 277 13.84 -3.79 -22.43
C LEU A 277 14.15 -3.66 -23.92
N PHE A 278 13.70 -4.66 -24.66
CA PHE A 278 13.76 -4.71 -26.12
C PHE A 278 12.40 -5.21 -26.63
N CYS A 279 11.78 -4.49 -27.56
CA CYS A 279 10.49 -4.86 -28.13
C CYS A 279 10.68 -5.55 -29.48
N ASN A 280 10.13 -6.75 -29.62
CA ASN A 280 10.14 -7.49 -30.88
C ASN A 280 8.98 -6.99 -31.75
N GLY A 281 9.01 -5.73 -32.21
CA GLY A 281 7.92 -5.10 -32.97
C GLY A 281 6.88 -4.36 -32.13
N LYS A 282 5.81 -3.88 -32.79
CA LYS A 282 4.77 -3.06 -32.14
C LYS A 282 4.00 -3.86 -31.10
N LEU A 283 3.82 -3.27 -29.92
CA LEU A 283 3.08 -3.87 -28.82
C LEU A 283 1.56 -3.71 -29.01
N PRO A 284 0.74 -4.60 -28.42
CA PRO A 284 -0.70 -4.39 -28.38
C PRO A 284 -1.07 -3.24 -27.43
N LYS A 285 -2.25 -2.64 -27.64
CA LYS A 285 -2.82 -1.68 -26.69
C LYS A 285 -2.93 -2.34 -25.30
N ASN A 286 -2.63 -1.58 -24.25
CA ASN A 286 -2.60 -2.01 -22.85
C ASN A 286 -1.55 -3.09 -22.51
N ALA A 287 -0.54 -3.33 -23.35
CA ALA A 287 0.61 -4.16 -22.98
C ALA A 287 1.27 -3.62 -21.70
N ARG A 288 1.51 -4.51 -20.74
CA ARG A 288 2.17 -4.20 -19.46
C ARG A 288 3.58 -4.75 -19.47
N LEU A 289 4.54 -3.92 -19.03
CA LEU A 289 5.87 -4.40 -18.67
C LEU A 289 5.79 -5.21 -17.37
N PHE A 290 5.12 -4.64 -16.36
CA PHE A 290 4.70 -5.35 -15.16
C PHE A 290 3.33 -4.86 -14.70
N ASP A 291 2.62 -5.74 -13.99
CA ASP A 291 1.34 -5.47 -13.34
C ASP A 291 1.30 -6.28 -12.04
N PHE A 292 1.45 -5.59 -10.92
CA PHE A 292 1.54 -6.18 -9.58
C PHE A 292 0.32 -5.78 -8.77
N GLY A 293 -0.52 -6.75 -8.41
CA GLY A 293 -1.80 -6.46 -7.77
C GLY A 293 -2.56 -7.68 -7.28
N ALA A 294 -3.85 -7.48 -7.07
CA ALA A 294 -4.79 -8.55 -6.73
C ALA A 294 -6.11 -8.33 -7.47
N GLY A 295 -6.01 -8.21 -8.79
CA GLY A 295 -7.11 -7.99 -9.72
C GLY A 295 -7.24 -6.53 -10.19
N PRO A 296 -8.20 -6.25 -11.10
CA PRO A 296 -8.35 -4.94 -11.75
C PRO A 296 -8.79 -3.82 -10.80
N GLY A 297 -9.15 -4.12 -9.55
CA GLY A 297 -9.49 -3.12 -8.53
C GLY A 297 -8.28 -2.52 -7.80
N ARG A 298 -7.12 -3.21 -7.80
CA ARG A 298 -5.93 -2.70 -7.09
C ARG A 298 -4.62 -3.24 -7.67
N TYR A 299 -3.70 -2.34 -8.00
CA TYR A 299 -2.40 -2.67 -8.59
C TYR A 299 -1.45 -1.50 -8.64
N ILE A 300 -0.20 -1.82 -8.93
CA ILE A 300 0.85 -0.93 -9.42
C ILE A 300 1.40 -1.53 -10.71
N ALA A 301 1.46 -0.73 -11.77
CA ALA A 301 1.72 -1.26 -13.11
C ALA A 301 2.40 -0.24 -14.01
N PHE A 302 3.17 -0.77 -14.96
CA PHE A 302 3.77 0.00 -16.04
C PHE A 302 3.14 -0.39 -17.37
N SER A 303 2.32 0.50 -17.92
CA SER A 303 1.73 0.39 -19.26
C SER A 303 2.72 0.87 -20.31
N MET A 304 3.12 -0.03 -21.19
CA MET A 304 4.00 0.27 -22.32
C MET A 304 3.27 1.02 -23.44
N GLN A 305 1.97 0.76 -23.58
CA GLN A 305 1.15 1.38 -24.61
C GLN A 305 -0.29 1.48 -24.16
N ILE A 306 -0.87 2.67 -24.16
CA ILE A 306 -2.32 2.87 -24.03
C ILE A 306 -2.96 3.17 -25.40
N SER A 307 -4.26 3.45 -25.44
CA SER A 307 -5.04 3.72 -26.67
C SER A 307 -4.43 4.78 -27.60
N ASN A 308 -3.65 5.73 -27.07
CA ASN A 308 -3.02 6.84 -27.81
C ASN A 308 -1.51 6.67 -28.08
N GLY A 309 -0.92 5.50 -27.78
CA GLY A 309 0.52 5.25 -28.00
C GLY A 309 1.45 5.74 -26.88
N ASN A 310 0.90 6.34 -25.82
CA ASN A 310 1.65 6.80 -24.66
C ASN A 310 1.93 5.67 -23.66
N TRP A 311 2.93 5.87 -22.82
CA TRP A 311 3.33 4.94 -21.76
C TRP A 311 3.17 5.59 -20.39
N HIS A 312 2.72 4.80 -19.41
CA HIS A 312 2.25 5.30 -18.13
C HIS A 312 2.70 4.38 -17.00
N PHE A 313 3.16 4.98 -15.92
CA PHE A 313 3.27 4.30 -14.64
C PHE A 313 2.07 4.69 -13.78
N LYS A 314 1.40 3.70 -13.17
CA LYS A 314 0.15 3.94 -12.47
C LYS A 314 -0.09 2.97 -11.33
N SER A 315 -0.89 3.42 -10.37
CA SER A 315 -1.24 2.68 -9.18
C SER A 315 -2.66 3.02 -8.72
N THR A 316 -3.39 2.05 -8.19
CA THR A 316 -4.77 2.22 -7.71
C THR A 316 -5.15 1.23 -6.63
N VAL A 317 -6.11 1.61 -5.79
CA VAL A 317 -6.87 0.73 -4.89
C VAL A 317 -8.38 0.80 -5.14
N GLY A 318 -8.80 1.52 -6.18
CA GLY A 318 -10.21 1.73 -6.57
C GLY A 318 -10.51 1.40 -8.04
N GLY A 319 -9.58 0.76 -8.75
CA GLY A 319 -9.71 0.43 -10.18
C GLY A 319 -9.19 1.48 -11.13
N GLU A 320 -9.42 1.26 -12.43
CA GLU A 320 -8.90 2.06 -13.56
C GLU A 320 -9.27 3.54 -13.46
N PHE A 321 -10.48 3.87 -13.01
CA PHE A 321 -10.94 5.26 -12.89
C PHE A 321 -10.43 5.98 -11.63
N ALA A 322 -9.77 5.24 -10.73
CA ALA A 322 -9.12 5.78 -9.53
C ALA A 322 -7.59 5.70 -9.63
N GLU A 323 -7.04 5.50 -10.83
CA GLU A 323 -5.60 5.47 -11.05
C GLU A 323 -4.93 6.81 -10.70
N THR A 324 -3.88 6.71 -9.89
CA THR A 324 -2.88 7.77 -9.73
C THR A 324 -1.63 7.35 -10.48
N GLY A 325 -0.89 8.30 -11.04
CA GLY A 325 0.27 7.94 -11.84
C GLY A 325 0.77 9.08 -12.69
N ILE A 326 1.57 8.72 -13.68
CA ILE A 326 2.22 9.66 -14.57
C ILE A 326 2.43 9.05 -15.94
N GLN A 327 2.15 9.85 -16.97
CA GLN A 327 2.53 9.60 -18.34
C GLN A 327 3.97 10.03 -18.57
N GLY A 328 4.79 9.18 -19.17
CA GLY A 328 6.13 9.55 -19.61
C GLY A 328 6.11 10.40 -20.87
N LYS A 329 7.04 11.35 -20.97
CA LYS A 329 7.30 12.16 -22.17
C LYS A 329 8.12 11.36 -23.19
N GLY A 330 7.84 11.59 -24.47
CA GLY A 330 8.47 10.87 -25.59
C GLY A 330 7.90 9.48 -25.82
N SER A 331 8.30 8.85 -26.92
CA SER A 331 7.90 7.48 -27.28
C SER A 331 8.84 6.45 -26.67
N LEU A 332 8.30 5.28 -26.31
CA LEU A 332 9.12 4.10 -26.00
C LEU A 332 9.60 3.48 -27.32
N ASP A 333 10.67 4.05 -27.85
CA ASP A 333 11.32 3.53 -29.06
C ASP A 333 12.17 2.30 -28.70
N CYS A 334 11.51 1.19 -28.36
CA CYS A 334 12.14 -0.08 -27.99
C CYS A 334 12.12 -1.10 -29.13
N VAL A 335 11.54 -0.76 -30.29
CA VAL A 335 11.41 -1.72 -31.39
C VAL A 335 12.78 -2.00 -31.97
N ASN A 336 13.20 -3.27 -31.90
CA ASN A 336 14.50 -3.73 -32.37
C ASN A 336 15.70 -3.02 -31.73
N LYS A 337 15.53 -2.40 -30.55
CA LYS A 337 16.62 -1.78 -29.80
C LYS A 337 16.36 -1.78 -28.30
N TRP A 338 17.46 -1.81 -27.54
CA TRP A 338 17.42 -1.74 -26.09
C TRP A 338 17.15 -0.32 -25.62
N ILE A 339 16.24 -0.17 -24.66
CA ILE A 339 16.05 1.05 -23.87
C ILE A 339 16.07 0.71 -22.39
N HIS A 340 16.50 1.66 -21.57
CA HIS A 340 16.47 1.54 -20.11
C HIS A 340 15.31 2.36 -19.54
N LEU A 341 14.53 1.75 -18.66
CA LEU A 341 13.45 2.41 -17.94
C LEU A 341 13.72 2.35 -16.44
N ALA A 342 13.38 3.44 -15.75
CA ALA A 342 13.29 3.40 -14.30
C ALA A 342 12.13 4.25 -13.77
N VAL A 343 11.61 3.86 -12.62
CA VAL A 343 10.71 4.65 -11.79
C VAL A 343 11.32 4.76 -10.39
N THR A 344 11.29 5.94 -9.80
CA THR A 344 11.75 6.18 -8.43
C THR A 344 10.69 6.95 -7.66
N GLN A 345 10.40 6.52 -6.43
CA GLN A 345 9.54 7.25 -5.51
C GLN A 345 10.34 7.61 -4.25
N LEU A 346 10.51 8.92 -4.01
CA LEU A 346 11.11 9.49 -2.80
C LEU A 346 10.06 10.34 -2.07
N GLY A 347 9.46 9.76 -1.04
CA GLY A 347 8.33 10.33 -0.34
C GLY A 347 7.17 10.63 -1.29
N GLU A 348 6.79 11.89 -1.37
CA GLU A 348 5.71 12.37 -2.24
C GLU A 348 6.15 12.65 -3.68
N ASN A 349 7.40 12.37 -4.07
CA ASN A 349 7.88 12.65 -5.43
C ASN A 349 8.10 11.34 -6.21
N LEU A 350 7.39 11.17 -7.33
CA LEU A 350 7.59 10.08 -8.27
C LEU A 350 8.25 10.60 -9.54
N THR A 351 9.34 9.95 -9.97
CA THR A 351 10.07 10.31 -11.20
C THR A 351 10.17 9.11 -12.13
N LEU A 352 9.87 9.32 -13.42
CA LEU A 352 10.12 8.38 -14.50
C LEU A 352 11.39 8.75 -15.25
N TYR A 353 12.16 7.73 -15.65
CA TYR A 353 13.36 7.86 -16.44
C TYR A 353 13.27 7.01 -17.70
N LEU A 354 13.71 7.57 -18.83
CA LEU A 354 13.93 6.88 -20.09
C LEU A 354 15.37 7.12 -20.53
N ASN A 355 16.15 6.04 -20.68
CA ASN A 355 17.59 6.10 -20.99
C ASN A 355 18.33 7.09 -20.08
N GLY A 356 18.03 7.01 -18.78
CA GLY A 356 18.65 7.84 -17.74
C GLY A 356 18.19 9.29 -17.70
N THR A 357 17.38 9.75 -18.65
CA THR A 357 16.85 11.11 -18.65
C THR A 357 15.47 11.14 -18.00
N VAL A 358 15.17 12.18 -17.22
CA VAL A 358 13.84 12.37 -16.62
C VAL A 358 12.79 12.52 -17.73
N ALA A 359 11.86 11.57 -17.76
CA ALA A 359 10.75 11.52 -18.70
C ALA A 359 9.43 12.04 -18.09
N GLY A 360 9.33 12.15 -16.77
CA GLY A 360 8.15 12.71 -16.11
C GLY A 360 8.31 12.77 -14.60
N GLN A 361 7.63 13.73 -13.96
CA GLN A 361 7.52 13.83 -12.50
C GLN A 361 6.08 14.16 -12.06
N THR A 362 5.66 13.58 -10.94
CA THR A 362 4.39 13.91 -10.28
C THR A 362 4.56 13.86 -8.76
N ASN A 363 3.63 14.53 -8.06
CA ASN A 363 3.61 14.59 -6.61
C ASN A 363 2.48 13.73 -6.04
N ASN A 364 2.59 13.35 -4.77
CA ASN A 364 1.64 12.52 -4.04
C ASN A 364 1.32 11.15 -4.69
N PRO A 365 2.32 10.40 -5.18
CA PRO A 365 2.10 9.04 -5.66
C PRO A 365 1.63 8.13 -4.52
N MET A 366 0.89 7.08 -4.85
CA MET A 366 0.57 6.04 -3.88
C MET A 366 1.77 5.09 -3.69
N PRO A 367 2.32 4.97 -2.47
CA PRO A 367 3.43 4.05 -2.21
C PRO A 367 2.99 2.58 -2.24
N PRO A 368 3.89 1.62 -2.55
CA PRO A 368 3.51 0.22 -2.80
C PRO A 368 2.81 -0.48 -1.63
N PHE A 369 3.21 -0.21 -0.38
CA PHE A 369 2.55 -0.81 0.80
C PHE A 369 1.04 -0.53 0.86
N ARG A 370 0.56 0.55 0.22
CA ARG A 370 -0.86 0.93 0.20
C ARG A 370 -1.70 0.05 -0.72
N ILE A 371 -1.09 -0.64 -1.70
CA ILE A 371 -1.78 -1.63 -2.54
C ILE A 371 -2.29 -2.81 -1.68
N GLY A 372 -1.60 -3.09 -0.58
CA GLY A 372 -1.89 -4.20 0.32
C GLY A 372 -1.47 -5.55 -0.28
N ASN A 373 -2.16 -6.61 0.12
CA ASN A 373 -1.78 -7.96 -0.31
C ASN A 373 -1.99 -8.16 -1.82
N THR A 374 -0.93 -8.61 -2.51
CA THR A 374 -0.92 -8.87 -3.95
C THR A 374 -0.69 -10.35 -4.23
N THR A 375 -1.44 -10.89 -5.19
CA THR A 375 -1.38 -12.30 -5.62
C THR A 375 -1.10 -12.47 -7.11
N ASN A 376 -1.16 -11.38 -7.86
CA ASN A 376 -0.93 -11.33 -9.30
C ASN A 376 0.26 -10.41 -9.53
N ASN A 377 1.47 -10.91 -9.33
CA ASN A 377 2.68 -10.13 -9.53
C ASN A 377 3.36 -10.57 -10.83
N TRP A 378 2.99 -9.98 -11.97
CA TRP A 378 3.40 -10.48 -13.28
C TRP A 378 4.32 -9.53 -14.03
N LEU A 379 5.28 -10.11 -14.75
CA LEU A 379 6.06 -9.46 -15.80
C LEU A 379 5.50 -9.85 -17.16
N GLY A 380 5.18 -8.86 -17.99
CA GLY A 380 4.73 -9.06 -19.37
C GLY A 380 3.26 -9.42 -19.56
N ARG A 381 2.44 -9.32 -18.51
CA ARG A 381 1.00 -9.63 -18.55
C ARG A 381 0.19 -8.57 -17.80
N SER A 382 -0.98 -8.23 -18.35
CA SER A 382 -1.97 -7.35 -17.72
C SER A 382 -2.94 -8.12 -16.82
N GLN A 383 -3.40 -7.49 -15.75
CA GLN A 383 -4.56 -7.94 -14.97
C GLN A 383 -5.90 -7.68 -15.67
N PHE A 384 -5.92 -6.81 -16.69
CA PHE A 384 -7.12 -6.48 -17.45
C PHE A 384 -7.30 -7.38 -18.66
N TYR A 385 -8.55 -7.70 -18.94
CA TYR A 385 -9.00 -8.26 -20.21
C TYR A 385 -9.43 -7.12 -21.13
N ILE A 386 -9.05 -7.18 -22.41
CA ILE A 386 -9.55 -6.23 -23.42
C ILE A 386 -10.90 -6.74 -23.97
N ARG A 387 -11.07 -8.06 -24.06
CA ARG A 387 -12.29 -8.82 -24.38
C ARG A 387 -12.25 -10.14 -23.60
N PRO A 388 -13.37 -10.90 -23.48
CA PRO A 388 -13.30 -12.27 -22.99
C PRO A 388 -12.19 -13.02 -23.74
N TYR A 389 -11.21 -13.54 -22.98
CA TYR A 389 -10.04 -14.28 -23.49
C TYR A 389 -8.93 -13.47 -24.21
N ASP A 390 -9.07 -12.16 -24.41
CA ASP A 390 -8.04 -11.32 -25.05
C ASP A 390 -7.28 -10.51 -24.00
N ARG A 391 -6.01 -10.86 -23.76
CA ARG A 391 -5.11 -10.12 -22.86
C ARG A 391 -3.91 -9.61 -23.64
N PRO A 392 -3.47 -8.37 -23.42
CA PRO A 392 -2.26 -7.86 -24.03
C PRO A 392 -1.05 -8.44 -23.30
N TYR A 393 -0.22 -9.18 -24.03
CA TYR A 393 1.06 -9.70 -23.54
C TYR A 393 2.22 -8.90 -24.12
N PHE A 394 3.26 -8.71 -23.32
CA PHE A 394 4.50 -8.10 -23.78
C PHE A 394 5.23 -9.05 -24.74
N ARG A 395 5.74 -8.49 -25.85
CA ARG A 395 6.50 -9.22 -26.86
C ARG A 395 7.91 -8.64 -26.96
N GLY A 396 8.89 -9.34 -26.40
CA GLY A 396 10.24 -8.81 -26.31
C GLY A 396 11.12 -9.48 -25.27
N LEU A 397 12.14 -8.74 -24.86
CA LEU A 397 13.12 -9.14 -23.85
C LEU A 397 13.09 -8.16 -22.68
N ILE A 398 13.23 -8.68 -21.46
CA ILE A 398 13.37 -7.92 -20.22
C ILE A 398 14.67 -8.38 -19.55
N ASP A 399 15.60 -7.46 -19.32
CA ASP A 399 16.89 -7.75 -18.69
C ASP A 399 17.15 -6.81 -17.52
N GLY A 400 17.90 -7.29 -16.52
CA GLY A 400 18.22 -6.55 -15.31
C GLY A 400 17.00 -5.96 -14.62
N PHE A 401 15.90 -6.72 -14.49
CA PHE A 401 14.71 -6.24 -13.77
C PHE A 401 14.99 -6.21 -12.28
N GLU A 402 15.15 -5.01 -11.74
CA GLU A 402 15.56 -4.79 -10.37
C GLU A 402 14.55 -3.91 -9.63
N ILE A 403 14.33 -4.25 -8.36
CA ILE A 403 13.57 -3.45 -7.41
C ILE A 403 14.49 -3.08 -6.26
N TYR A 404 14.40 -1.83 -5.82
CA TYR A 404 15.17 -1.29 -4.72
C TYR A 404 14.24 -0.82 -3.61
N GLU A 405 14.58 -1.11 -2.36
CA GLU A 405 13.99 -0.44 -1.20
C GLU A 405 14.69 0.92 -1.06
N GLY A 406 13.92 2.00 -1.22
CA GLY A 406 14.40 3.36 -1.36
C GLY A 406 14.50 3.89 -2.79
N ALA A 407 14.54 5.21 -2.93
CA ALA A 407 14.69 5.88 -4.21
C ALA A 407 16.16 5.91 -4.67
N LEU A 408 16.43 5.48 -5.90
CA LEU A 408 17.68 5.72 -6.60
C LEU A 408 17.75 7.20 -7.02
N ASN A 409 18.92 7.80 -6.88
CA ASN A 409 19.18 9.14 -7.42
C ASN A 409 19.66 9.07 -8.88
N GLN A 410 19.73 10.22 -9.55
CA GLN A 410 20.16 10.35 -10.95
C GLN A 410 21.51 9.67 -11.25
N LYS A 411 22.50 9.79 -10.35
CA LYS A 411 23.81 9.16 -10.54
C LYS A 411 23.68 7.64 -10.54
N GLN A 412 22.93 7.09 -9.58
CA GLN A 412 22.68 5.65 -9.50
C GLN A 412 21.88 5.13 -10.69
N ILE A 413 20.91 5.91 -11.21
CA ILE A 413 20.20 5.55 -12.45
C ILE A 413 21.16 5.47 -13.64
N ASN A 414 22.12 6.39 -13.73
CA ASN A 414 23.12 6.36 -14.80
C ASN A 414 24.10 5.18 -14.67
N GLU A 415 24.38 4.71 -13.45
CA GLU A 415 25.23 3.54 -13.19
C GLU A 415 24.56 2.20 -13.60
N LEU A 416 23.22 2.17 -13.73
CA LEU A 416 22.47 0.98 -14.17
C LEU A 416 22.37 0.83 -15.70
N MET A 417 22.84 1.82 -16.46
CA MET A 417 22.90 1.78 -17.92
C MET A 417 24.27 1.25 -18.39
#